data_AF-C6M3K6-F1
#
_entry.id   AF-C6M3K6-F1
#
_cell.length_a   1.000
_cell.length_b   1.000
_cell.length_c   1.000
_cell.angle_alpha   90.00
_cell.angle_beta   90.00
_cell.angle_gamma   90.00
#
_symmetry.space_group_name_H-M   'P 1'
#
loop_
_entity.id
_entity.type
_entity.pdbx_description
1 polymer ?
#
loop_
_entity_poly.entity_id
_entity_poly.type
_entity_poly.pdbx_seq_one_letter_code
_entity_poly.pdbx_strand_id
1 'polypeptide(L)'
;MNFLKKQTIIISLIIISAGYRLYANKTCGFIANRYGVIVGKRAEIAYYNVYYFTGILNIMEKFSNIAQLKDSGLKVTGPRLKILDLFESHAEEHLSAEDVYRILLEEGVEIGVATIYRVLTQFEQAGILQRHHFETGKAVYELDKGDHHDHIVCVKCGEVTEFHNPEIEALQDKIAEENGYRIVDHALYMYGVCGECQAKSKR
;
A
#
# COMPACT_ATOMS: atom_id res chain seq x y z
N MET A 1 13.02 1.50 -4.49
CA MET A 1 13.08 0.21 -3.74
C MET A 1 14.47 -0.03 -3.14
N ASN A 2 14.59 0.14 -1.81
CA ASN A 2 15.87 0.11 -1.09
C ASN A 2 16.58 -1.26 -1.10
N PHE A 3 17.91 -1.24 -1.06
CA PHE A 3 18.82 -2.39 -1.10
C PHE A 3 18.46 -3.51 -0.10
N LEU A 4 17.93 -3.12 1.07
CA LEU A 4 17.46 -4.04 2.12
C LEU A 4 16.19 -4.80 1.70
N LYS A 5 15.22 -4.15 1.02
CA LYS A 5 14.02 -4.83 0.48
C LYS A 5 14.39 -5.86 -0.59
N LYS A 6 15.40 -5.59 -1.43
CA LYS A 6 15.93 -6.57 -2.40
C LYS A 6 16.58 -7.78 -1.72
N GLN A 7 17.36 -7.57 -0.66
CA GLN A 7 17.98 -8.68 0.08
C GLN A 7 16.93 -9.56 0.78
N THR A 8 15.90 -8.97 1.39
CA THR A 8 14.84 -9.74 2.06
C THR A 8 14.04 -10.60 1.08
N ILE A 9 13.67 -10.06 -0.10
CA ILE A 9 12.94 -10.83 -1.13
C ILE A 9 13.79 -11.99 -1.67
N ILE A 10 15.08 -11.77 -1.91
CA ILE A 10 16.01 -12.81 -2.38
C ILE A 10 16.17 -13.91 -1.33
N ILE A 11 16.30 -13.56 -0.05
CA ILE A 11 16.39 -14.54 1.05
C ILE A 11 15.09 -15.35 1.17
N SER A 12 13.93 -14.71 1.05
CA SER A 12 12.63 -15.39 1.07
C SER A 12 12.45 -16.37 -0.11
N LEU A 13 12.85 -15.98 -1.33
CA LEU A 13 12.81 -16.86 -2.51
C LEU A 13 13.80 -18.04 -2.41
N ILE A 14 14.97 -17.84 -1.80
CA ILE A 14 15.94 -18.91 -1.52
C ILE A 14 15.37 -19.90 -0.49
N ILE A 15 14.71 -19.42 0.57
CA ILE A 15 14.10 -20.29 1.60
C ILE A 15 12.92 -21.07 1.00
N ILE A 16 12.08 -20.44 0.20
CA ILE A 16 10.94 -21.08 -0.47
C ILE A 16 11.44 -22.11 -1.49
N SER A 17 12.41 -21.75 -2.35
CA SER A 17 12.95 -22.69 -3.35
C SER A 17 13.73 -23.86 -2.73
N ALA A 18 14.48 -23.63 -1.65
CA ALA A 18 15.12 -24.70 -0.88
C ALA A 18 14.10 -25.63 -0.20
N GLY A 19 12.99 -25.06 0.31
CA GLY A 19 11.86 -25.80 0.85
C GLY A 19 11.16 -26.70 -0.17
N TYR A 20 10.90 -26.18 -1.38
CA TYR A 20 10.29 -26.95 -2.47
C TYR A 20 11.23 -28.04 -3.02
N ARG A 21 12.55 -27.77 -3.13
CA ARG A 21 13.52 -28.72 -3.69
C ARG A 21 13.79 -29.93 -2.77
N LEU A 22 13.57 -29.78 -1.46
CA LEU A 22 13.61 -30.87 -0.49
C LEU A 22 12.33 -31.72 -0.49
N TYR A 23 11.20 -31.16 -0.93
CA TYR A 23 9.89 -31.83 -0.93
C TYR A 23 9.72 -32.80 -2.12
N ALA A 24 10.36 -32.54 -3.26
CA ALA A 24 10.17 -33.31 -4.48
C ALA A 24 10.83 -34.71 -4.48
N ASN A 25 11.64 -35.08 -3.47
CA ASN A 25 12.55 -36.22 -3.63
C ASN A 25 12.50 -37.35 -2.59
N LYS A 26 11.59 -37.38 -1.59
CA LYS A 26 11.48 -38.55 -0.69
C LYS A 26 10.07 -38.82 -0.17
N THR A 27 9.50 -39.94 -0.60
CA THR A 27 8.29 -40.61 -0.10
C THR A 27 8.46 -41.19 1.32
N CYS A 28 7.32 -41.28 2.05
CA CYS A 28 6.97 -42.24 3.13
C CYS A 28 6.95 -41.74 4.61
N GLY A 29 5.81 -41.99 5.28
CA GLY A 29 5.64 -41.96 6.76
C GLY A 29 4.28 -41.46 7.27
N PHE A 30 3.28 -42.35 7.41
CA PHE A 30 1.86 -42.08 7.74
C PHE A 30 1.55 -42.09 9.26
N ILE A 31 0.76 -41.12 9.75
CA ILE A 31 -0.10 -41.23 10.96
C ILE A 31 -1.39 -40.43 10.68
N ALA A 32 -2.57 -41.00 10.97
CA ALA A 32 -3.89 -40.41 10.70
C ALA A 32 -4.50 -39.73 11.94
N ASN A 33 -5.10 -38.54 11.78
CA ASN A 33 -5.97 -37.89 12.79
C ASN A 33 -7.44 -37.91 12.32
N ARG A 34 -8.36 -37.76 13.28
CA ARG A 34 -9.84 -37.84 13.27
C ARG A 34 -10.58 -37.01 12.22
N TYR A 35 -9.89 -36.15 11.46
CA TYR A 35 -10.44 -35.35 10.36
C TYR A 35 -10.01 -35.83 8.96
N GLY A 36 -9.38 -37.01 8.85
CA GLY A 36 -9.09 -37.62 7.54
C GLY A 36 -8.00 -36.92 6.72
N VAL A 37 -7.21 -36.02 7.32
CA VAL A 37 -6.03 -35.41 6.68
C VAL A 37 -4.78 -36.07 7.24
N ILE A 38 -4.03 -36.76 6.38
CA ILE A 38 -2.72 -37.34 6.71
C ILE A 38 -1.69 -36.21 6.66
N VAL A 39 -1.27 -35.72 7.81
CA VAL A 39 -0.20 -34.72 7.94
C VAL A 39 0.96 -35.40 8.65
N GLY A 40 1.99 -35.84 7.91
CA GLY A 40 3.19 -36.42 8.52
C GLY A 40 3.89 -35.36 9.42
N LYS A 41 4.62 -35.78 10.47
CA LYS A 41 5.32 -34.88 11.43
C LYS A 41 6.11 -33.72 10.78
N ARG A 42 6.56 -33.88 9.54
CA ARG A 42 7.24 -32.83 8.75
C ARG A 42 6.32 -31.74 8.20
N ALA A 43 5.07 -32.06 7.88
CA ALA A 43 4.07 -31.09 7.46
C ALA A 43 3.51 -30.28 8.65
N GLU A 44 3.49 -30.85 9.86
CA GLU A 44 3.25 -30.10 11.11
C GLU A 44 4.33 -29.04 11.37
N ILE A 45 5.61 -29.40 11.21
CA ILE A 45 6.74 -28.46 11.36
C ILE A 45 6.71 -27.36 10.30
N ALA A 46 6.35 -27.68 9.05
CA ALA A 46 6.21 -26.69 7.98
C ALA A 46 5.07 -25.69 8.26
N TYR A 47 3.92 -26.18 8.72
CA TYR A 47 2.78 -25.34 9.11
C TYR A 47 3.13 -24.44 10.31
N TYR A 48 3.77 -25.01 11.34
CA TYR A 48 4.31 -24.26 12.47
C TYR A 48 5.28 -23.16 12.01
N ASN A 49 6.27 -23.49 11.18
CA ASN A 49 7.26 -22.51 10.70
C ASN A 49 6.63 -21.39 9.85
N VAL A 50 5.62 -21.68 9.03
CA VAL A 50 4.89 -20.65 8.29
C VAL A 50 4.12 -19.74 9.26
N TYR A 51 3.40 -20.29 10.24
CA TYR A 51 2.69 -19.51 11.25
C TYR A 51 3.61 -18.64 12.11
N TYR A 52 4.75 -19.18 12.56
CA TYR A 52 5.75 -18.40 13.28
C TYR A 52 6.38 -17.32 12.40
N PHE A 53 6.65 -17.63 11.13
CA PHE A 53 7.21 -16.66 10.21
C PHE A 53 6.23 -15.51 9.94
N THR A 54 4.95 -15.82 9.68
CA THR A 54 3.90 -14.79 9.54
C THR A 54 3.70 -13.99 10.82
N GLY A 55 3.80 -14.65 12.00
CA GLY A 55 3.72 -13.97 13.29
C GLY A 55 4.89 -13.00 13.50
N ILE A 56 6.12 -13.41 13.18
CA ILE A 56 7.32 -12.57 13.28
C ILE A 56 7.23 -11.41 12.29
N LEU A 57 6.77 -11.65 11.05
CA LEU A 57 6.63 -10.61 10.04
C LEU A 57 5.63 -9.53 10.48
N ASN A 58 4.44 -9.93 10.96
CA ASN A 58 3.44 -8.99 11.51
C ASN A 58 3.98 -8.21 12.70
N ILE A 59 4.80 -8.83 13.56
CA ILE A 59 5.43 -8.16 14.69
C ILE A 59 6.43 -7.10 14.18
N MET A 60 7.26 -7.45 13.19
CA MET A 60 8.24 -6.53 12.60
C MET A 60 7.58 -5.34 11.89
N GLU A 61 6.53 -5.58 11.11
CA GLU A 61 5.73 -4.52 10.47
C GLU A 61 5.14 -3.57 11.51
N LYS A 62 4.51 -4.13 12.55
CA LYS A 62 3.94 -3.32 13.63
C LYS A 62 5.00 -2.51 14.37
N PHE A 63 6.21 -3.04 14.56
CA PHE A 63 7.33 -2.28 15.12
C PHE A 63 7.78 -1.13 14.21
N SER A 64 7.81 -1.34 12.89
CA SER A 64 8.09 -0.30 11.89
C SER A 64 7.09 0.86 12.01
N ASN A 65 5.80 0.55 12.07
CA ASN A 65 4.73 1.56 12.10
C ASN A 65 4.71 2.35 13.41
N ILE A 66 5.04 1.68 14.51
CA ILE A 66 5.25 2.32 15.81
C ILE A 66 6.43 3.30 15.76
N ALA A 67 7.54 2.93 15.11
CA ALA A 67 8.70 3.80 14.98
C ALA A 67 8.37 5.01 14.11
N GLN A 68 7.78 4.81 12.94
CA GLN A 68 7.38 5.90 12.03
C GLN A 68 6.47 6.91 12.71
N LEU A 69 5.41 6.46 13.42
CA LEU A 69 4.53 7.38 14.14
C LEU A 69 5.27 8.20 15.21
N LYS A 70 6.22 7.58 15.93
CA LYS A 70 7.00 8.28 16.95
C LYS A 70 7.95 9.31 16.34
N ASP A 71 8.63 8.95 15.25
CA ASP A 71 9.56 9.82 14.54
C ASP A 71 8.83 11.03 13.93
N SER A 72 7.59 10.83 13.50
CA SER A 72 6.65 11.88 13.08
C SER A 72 5.99 12.66 14.23
N GLY A 73 6.38 12.43 15.49
CA GLY A 73 5.85 13.14 16.67
C GLY A 73 4.41 12.78 17.06
N LEU A 74 3.84 11.72 16.46
CA LEU A 74 2.48 11.29 16.70
C LEU A 74 2.42 10.21 17.79
N LYS A 75 1.56 10.41 18.80
CA LYS A 75 1.23 9.36 19.77
C LYS A 75 0.73 8.09 19.08
N VAL A 76 1.27 6.94 19.46
CA VAL A 76 0.81 5.63 18.97
C VAL A 76 -0.58 5.33 19.53
N THR A 77 -1.55 5.10 18.66
CA THR A 77 -2.94 4.73 19.01
C THR A 77 -3.46 3.67 18.05
N GLY A 78 -4.46 2.89 18.48
CA GLY A 78 -5.09 1.87 17.62
C GLY A 78 -5.56 2.41 16.27
N PRO A 79 -6.33 3.52 16.23
CA PRO A 79 -6.79 4.08 14.96
C PRO A 79 -5.66 4.53 14.02
N ARG A 80 -4.59 5.15 14.56
CA ARG A 80 -3.44 5.57 13.74
C ARG A 80 -2.70 4.39 13.14
N LEU A 81 -2.44 3.35 13.94
CA LEU A 81 -1.80 2.14 13.44
C LEU A 81 -2.65 1.50 12.34
N LYS A 82 -3.97 1.35 12.57
CA LYS A 82 -4.85 0.73 11.58
C LYS A 82 -4.97 1.51 10.27
N ILE A 83 -5.05 2.84 10.35
CA ILE A 83 -5.10 3.66 9.15
C ILE A 83 -3.75 3.60 8.41
N LEU A 84 -2.62 3.64 9.13
CA LEU A 84 -1.30 3.50 8.51
C LEU A 84 -1.12 2.13 7.83
N ASP A 85 -1.45 1.04 8.53
CA ASP A 85 -1.42 -0.33 7.99
C ASP A 85 -2.26 -0.45 6.71
N LEU A 86 -3.43 0.21 6.68
CA LEU A 86 -4.33 0.23 5.54
C LEU A 86 -3.68 0.90 4.32
N PHE A 87 -3.08 2.07 4.51
CA PHE A 87 -2.37 2.78 3.44
C PHE A 87 -1.13 2.02 2.96
N GLU A 88 -0.40 1.33 3.83
CA GLU A 88 0.71 0.47 3.43
C GLU A 88 0.26 -0.75 2.62
N SER A 89 -0.89 -1.32 2.97
CA SER A 89 -1.47 -2.46 2.26
C SER A 89 -2.05 -2.07 0.89
N HIS A 90 -2.45 -0.80 0.74
CA HIS A 90 -3.00 -0.21 -0.48
C HIS A 90 -2.05 0.87 -1.02
N ALA A 91 -0.73 0.60 -0.99
CA ALA A 91 0.29 1.61 -1.24
C ALA A 91 0.23 2.25 -2.64
N GLU A 92 -0.41 1.60 -3.62
CA GLU A 92 -0.57 2.10 -5.00
C GLU A 92 -1.99 2.66 -5.24
N GLU A 93 -2.79 2.82 -4.18
CA GLU A 93 -4.16 3.33 -4.27
C GLU A 93 -4.30 4.70 -3.62
N HIS A 94 -5.18 5.49 -4.23
CA HIS A 94 -5.57 6.81 -3.76
C HIS A 94 -6.92 6.70 -3.06
N LEU A 95 -6.93 6.88 -1.74
CA LEU A 95 -8.11 6.60 -0.93
C LEU A 95 -8.74 7.89 -0.41
N SER A 96 -10.05 8.03 -0.59
CA SER A 96 -10.82 9.06 0.13
C SER A 96 -11.06 8.65 1.58
N ALA A 97 -11.49 9.60 2.42
CA ALA A 97 -11.89 9.28 3.79
C ALA A 97 -13.06 8.28 3.84
N GLU A 98 -13.96 8.34 2.85
CA GLU A 98 -15.06 7.40 2.68
C GLU A 98 -14.58 6.00 2.28
N ASP A 99 -13.54 5.90 1.43
CA ASP A 99 -12.94 4.61 1.08
C ASP A 99 -12.26 3.97 2.29
N VAL A 100 -11.48 4.75 3.05
CA VAL A 100 -10.85 4.30 4.30
C VAL A 100 -11.93 3.79 5.28
N TYR A 101 -13.03 4.53 5.45
CA TYR A 101 -14.14 4.10 6.30
C TYR A 101 -14.77 2.78 5.82
N ARG A 102 -15.03 2.66 4.52
CA ARG A 102 -15.62 1.46 3.92
C ARG A 102 -14.72 0.23 4.12
N ILE A 103 -13.43 0.35 3.79
CA ILE A 103 -12.45 -0.74 3.93
C ILE A 103 -12.34 -1.18 5.39
N LEU A 104 -12.21 -0.23 6.33
CA LEU A 104 -12.14 -0.55 7.76
C LEU A 104 -13.41 -1.26 8.26
N LEU A 105 -14.59 -0.84 7.79
CA LEU A 105 -15.85 -1.49 8.13
C LEU A 105 -15.92 -2.93 7.60
N GLU A 106 -15.46 -3.15 6.37
CA GLU A 106 -15.37 -4.48 5.75
C GLU A 106 -14.40 -5.40 6.51
N GLU A 107 -13.33 -4.84 7.09
CA GLU A 107 -12.39 -5.54 7.98
C GLU A 107 -12.93 -5.74 9.42
N GLY A 108 -14.13 -5.26 9.74
CA GLY A 108 -14.72 -5.34 11.08
C GLY A 108 -14.07 -4.41 12.10
N VAL A 109 -13.38 -3.36 11.65
CA VAL A 109 -12.72 -2.35 12.48
C VAL A 109 -13.61 -1.11 12.63
N GLU A 110 -14.20 -0.93 13.81
CA GLU A 110 -15.06 0.22 14.08
C GLU A 110 -14.25 1.48 14.47
N ILE A 111 -13.98 2.34 13.49
CA ILE A 111 -13.42 3.68 13.72
C ILE A 111 -14.42 4.71 13.19
N GLY A 112 -14.84 5.64 14.05
CA GLY A 112 -15.78 6.69 13.67
C GLY A 112 -15.19 7.64 12.62
N VAL A 113 -16.01 8.07 11.67
CA VAL A 113 -15.63 8.94 10.54
C VAL A 113 -14.87 10.21 10.98
N ALA A 114 -15.31 10.88 12.05
CA ALA A 114 -14.61 12.05 12.59
C ALA A 114 -13.17 11.74 13.06
N THR A 115 -12.93 10.52 13.56
CA THR A 115 -11.58 10.07 13.92
C THR A 115 -10.74 9.82 12.67
N ILE A 116 -11.32 9.24 11.61
CA ILE A 116 -10.64 9.01 10.33
C ILE A 116 -10.15 10.33 9.77
N TYR A 117 -11.04 11.33 9.57
CA TYR A 117 -10.63 12.65 9.08
C TYR A 117 -9.51 13.28 9.94
N ARG A 118 -9.63 13.22 11.27
CA ARG A 118 -8.60 13.75 12.16
C ARG A 118 -7.25 13.06 11.98
N VAL A 119 -7.23 11.73 11.81
CA VAL A 119 -5.99 10.98 11.59
C VAL A 119 -5.39 11.30 10.23
N LEU A 120 -6.21 11.35 9.17
CA LEU A 120 -5.76 11.70 7.82
C LEU A 120 -5.10 13.10 7.81
N THR A 121 -5.75 14.10 8.38
CA THR A 121 -5.18 15.45 8.51
C THR A 121 -3.87 15.47 9.30
N GLN A 122 -3.77 14.66 10.37
CA GLN A 122 -2.54 14.58 11.16
C GLN A 122 -1.41 13.86 10.42
N PHE A 123 -1.72 12.88 9.59
CA PHE A 123 -0.74 12.19 8.76
C PHE A 123 -0.25 13.07 7.61
N GLU A 124 -1.16 13.83 6.98
CA GLU A 124 -0.83 14.89 6.02
C GLU A 124 0.13 15.92 6.63
N GLN A 125 -0.22 16.48 7.80
CA GLN A 125 0.64 17.44 8.51
C GLN A 125 2.00 16.87 8.92
N ALA A 126 2.08 15.55 9.12
CA ALA A 126 3.29 14.86 9.50
C ALA A 126 4.15 14.38 8.30
N GLY A 127 3.71 14.64 7.06
CA GLY A 127 4.38 14.17 5.85
C GLY A 127 4.34 12.64 5.70
N ILE A 128 3.36 11.97 6.31
CA ILE A 128 3.15 10.53 6.14
C ILE A 128 2.26 10.27 4.92
N LEU A 129 1.26 11.13 4.73
CA LEU A 129 0.37 11.07 3.58
C LEU A 129 0.50 12.36 2.77
N GLN A 130 0.37 12.25 1.45
CA GLN A 130 0.06 13.39 0.60
C GLN A 130 -1.46 13.48 0.40
N ARG A 131 -1.95 14.69 0.16
CA ARG A 131 -3.36 14.96 -0.09
C ARG A 131 -3.53 15.60 -1.45
N HIS A 132 -4.43 15.04 -2.25
CA HIS A 132 -4.81 15.60 -3.53
C HIS A 132 -6.25 16.09 -3.54
N HIS A 133 -6.44 17.26 -4.16
CA HIS A 133 -7.74 17.89 -4.36
C HIS A 133 -8.08 17.89 -5.85
N PHE A 134 -8.67 16.79 -6.31
CA PHE A 134 -9.15 16.71 -7.68
C PHE A 134 -10.47 17.47 -7.85
N GLU A 135 -10.71 17.99 -9.05
CA GLU A 135 -11.94 18.72 -9.39
C GLU A 135 -13.22 17.87 -9.32
N THR A 136 -13.09 16.55 -9.18
CA THR A 136 -14.21 15.63 -8.92
C THR A 136 -14.84 15.81 -7.52
N GLY A 137 -14.26 16.67 -6.67
CA GLY A 137 -14.88 17.20 -5.45
C GLY A 137 -14.55 16.44 -4.16
N LYS A 138 -13.78 15.36 -4.23
CA LYS A 138 -13.32 14.60 -3.06
C LYS A 138 -11.81 14.73 -2.90
N ALA A 139 -11.36 14.91 -1.66
CA ALA A 139 -9.95 14.76 -1.33
C ALA A 139 -9.60 13.27 -1.27
N VAL A 140 -8.48 12.92 -1.86
CA VAL A 140 -7.88 11.60 -1.72
C VAL A 140 -6.51 11.73 -1.10
N TYR A 141 -6.05 10.64 -0.50
CA TYR A 141 -4.78 10.55 0.19
C TYR A 141 -3.99 9.37 -0.36
N GLU A 142 -2.68 9.49 -0.32
CA GLU A 142 -1.72 8.43 -0.64
C GLU A 142 -0.52 8.50 0.30
N LEU A 143 0.30 7.45 0.36
CA LEU A 143 1.55 7.47 1.12
C LEU A 143 2.57 8.37 0.46
N ASP A 144 3.20 9.25 1.24
CA ASP A 144 4.33 10.02 0.75
C ASP A 144 5.56 9.12 0.58
N LYS A 145 5.78 8.64 -0.65
CA LYS A 145 6.95 7.80 -1.01
C LYS A 145 8.17 8.63 -1.41
N GLY A 146 8.02 9.95 -1.57
CA GLY A 146 9.08 10.86 -2.02
C GLY A 146 9.44 10.79 -3.51
N ASP A 147 8.74 9.96 -4.30
CA ASP A 147 8.92 9.87 -5.76
C ASP A 147 7.81 10.72 -6.44
N HIS A 148 8.22 11.70 -7.26
CA HIS A 148 7.30 12.56 -8.00
C HIS A 148 6.58 11.82 -9.13
N HIS A 149 5.27 12.00 -9.19
CA HIS A 149 4.39 11.48 -10.22
C HIS A 149 3.16 12.37 -10.40
N ASP A 150 2.59 12.30 -11.60
CA ASP A 150 1.40 13.03 -12.01
C ASP A 150 0.18 12.10 -12.06
N HIS A 151 -1.02 12.68 -12.19
CA HIS A 151 -2.26 11.92 -12.05
C HIS A 151 -3.21 12.06 -13.24
N ILE A 152 -3.83 10.94 -13.65
CA ILE A 152 -5.01 10.92 -14.51
C ILE A 152 -6.21 10.49 -13.68
N VAL A 153 -7.27 11.29 -13.68
CA VAL A 153 -8.48 11.06 -12.89
C VAL A 153 -9.66 10.76 -13.80
N CYS A 154 -10.33 9.63 -13.55
CA CYS A 154 -11.55 9.27 -14.23
C CYS A 154 -12.74 10.08 -13.68
N VAL A 155 -13.35 10.91 -14.51
CA VAL A 155 -14.50 11.76 -14.12
C VAL A 155 -15.79 10.96 -13.86
N LYS A 156 -15.84 9.67 -14.20
CA LYS A 156 -17.02 8.81 -14.01
C LYS A 156 -16.97 7.99 -12.73
N CYS A 157 -15.84 7.33 -12.44
CA CYS A 157 -15.70 6.47 -11.27
C CYS A 157 -14.77 7.02 -10.19
N GLY A 158 -14.00 8.08 -10.48
CA GLY A 158 -13.02 8.65 -9.56
C GLY A 158 -11.69 7.89 -9.49
N GLU A 159 -11.51 6.84 -10.30
CA GLU A 159 -10.24 6.10 -10.41
C GLU A 159 -9.09 7.03 -10.76
N VAL A 160 -7.96 6.84 -10.10
CA VAL A 160 -6.74 7.64 -10.26
C VAL A 160 -5.65 6.74 -10.81
N THR A 161 -4.96 7.19 -11.85
CA THR A 161 -3.81 6.49 -12.44
C THR A 161 -2.59 7.39 -12.39
N GLU A 162 -1.53 6.90 -11.76
CA GLU A 162 -0.24 7.59 -11.72
C GLU A 162 0.49 7.50 -13.07
N PHE A 163 1.21 8.55 -13.43
CA PHE A 163 2.14 8.51 -14.54
C PHE A 163 3.33 9.44 -14.29
N HIS A 164 4.41 9.21 -15.04
CA HIS A 164 5.56 10.10 -15.07
C HIS A 164 6.01 10.22 -16.52
N ASN A 165 6.25 11.43 -17.01
CA ASN A 165 6.73 11.65 -18.37
C ASN A 165 7.88 12.68 -18.39
N PRO A 166 9.14 12.25 -18.62
CA PRO A 166 10.29 13.17 -18.59
C PRO A 166 10.24 14.28 -19.65
N GLU A 167 9.51 14.08 -20.76
CA GLU A 167 9.36 15.12 -21.79
C GLU A 167 8.41 16.23 -21.33
N ILE A 168 7.36 15.88 -20.59
CA ILE A 168 6.46 16.85 -19.97
C ILE A 168 7.22 17.66 -18.91
N GLU A 169 7.96 16.99 -18.03
CA GLU A 169 8.78 17.62 -17.00
C GLU A 169 9.75 18.65 -17.60
N ALA A 170 10.53 18.23 -18.59
CA ALA A 170 11.50 19.11 -19.27
C ALA A 170 10.81 20.29 -19.97
N LEU A 171 9.60 20.10 -20.49
CA LEU A 171 8.84 21.17 -21.14
C LEU A 171 8.33 22.19 -20.11
N GLN A 172 7.86 21.73 -18.94
CA GLN A 172 7.44 22.62 -17.86
C GLN A 172 8.60 23.49 -17.37
N ASP A 173 9.76 22.88 -17.12
CA ASP A 173 10.99 23.58 -16.70
C ASP A 173 11.40 24.64 -17.72
N LYS A 174 11.41 24.27 -19.01
CA LYS A 174 11.76 25.18 -20.09
C LYS A 174 10.82 26.38 -20.16
N ILE A 175 9.50 26.14 -20.10
CA ILE A 175 8.49 27.21 -20.14
C ILE A 175 8.66 28.13 -18.92
N ALA A 176 8.92 27.58 -17.74
CA ALA A 176 9.17 28.39 -16.55
C ALA A 176 10.41 29.26 -16.71
N GLU A 177 11.52 28.71 -17.21
CA GLU A 177 12.76 29.45 -17.45
C GLU A 177 12.55 30.58 -18.46
N GLU A 178 11.85 30.32 -19.57
CA GLU A 178 11.51 31.33 -20.59
C GLU A 178 10.70 32.50 -20.02
N ASN A 179 9.94 32.26 -18.95
CA ASN A 179 9.16 33.27 -18.24
C ASN A 179 9.87 33.85 -17.00
N GLY A 180 11.14 33.49 -16.75
CA GLY A 180 11.94 33.98 -15.63
C GLY A 180 11.61 33.34 -14.28
N TYR A 181 10.99 32.17 -14.27
CA TYR A 181 10.67 31.40 -13.07
C TYR A 181 11.65 30.23 -12.86
N ARG A 182 11.86 29.87 -11.60
CA ARG A 182 12.47 28.58 -11.21
C ARG A 182 11.37 27.74 -10.57
N ILE A 183 11.04 26.60 -11.16
CA ILE A 183 10.08 25.67 -10.58
C ILE A 183 10.61 25.17 -9.23
N VAL A 184 9.74 25.19 -8.23
CA VAL A 184 9.99 24.62 -6.90
C VAL A 184 9.17 23.34 -6.71
N ASP A 185 7.97 23.32 -7.29
CA ASP A 185 7.02 22.22 -7.24
C ASP A 185 5.99 22.41 -8.37
N HIS A 186 5.27 21.35 -8.73
CA HIS A 186 4.13 21.41 -9.63
C HIS A 186 3.10 20.31 -9.33
N ALA A 187 1.89 20.49 -9.85
CA ALA A 187 0.87 19.46 -9.81
C ALA A 187 0.19 19.39 -11.19
N LEU A 188 0.31 18.25 -11.86
CA LEU A 188 -0.37 17.98 -13.12
C LEU A 188 -1.47 16.93 -12.94
N TYR A 189 -2.70 17.36 -13.24
CA TYR A 189 -3.88 16.51 -13.24
C TYR A 189 -4.50 16.49 -14.63
N MET A 190 -4.69 15.29 -15.19
CA MET A 190 -5.46 15.09 -16.41
C MET A 190 -6.81 14.46 -16.08
N TYR A 191 -7.89 14.97 -16.66
CA TYR A 191 -9.24 14.45 -16.43
C TYR A 191 -9.73 13.70 -17.67
N GLY A 192 -10.16 12.47 -17.49
CA GLY A 192 -10.59 11.59 -18.59
C GLY A 192 -11.65 10.59 -18.16
N VAL A 193 -11.90 9.59 -19.02
CA VAL A 193 -12.77 8.45 -18.69
C VAL A 193 -11.91 7.19 -18.82
N CYS A 194 -11.76 6.42 -17.74
CA CYS A 194 -10.97 5.19 -17.76
C CYS A 194 -11.53 4.14 -18.74
N GLY A 195 -10.67 3.19 -19.15
CA GLY A 195 -11.03 2.16 -20.12
C GLY A 195 -12.27 1.35 -19.72
N GLU A 196 -12.43 1.04 -18.44
CA GLU A 196 -13.61 0.32 -17.94
C GLU A 196 -14.91 1.12 -18.11
N CYS A 197 -14.87 2.40 -17.75
CA CYS A 197 -16.02 3.28 -17.87
C CYS A 197 -16.41 3.56 -19.32
N GLN A 198 -15.43 3.61 -20.23
CA GLN A 198 -15.68 3.68 -21.67
C GLN A 198 -16.37 2.39 -22.15
N ALA A 199 -15.89 1.22 -21.73
CA ALA A 199 -16.47 -0.07 -22.11
C ALA A 199 -17.92 -0.24 -21.62
N LYS A 200 -18.23 0.17 -20.40
CA LYS A 200 -19.60 0.14 -19.84
C LYS A 200 -20.58 1.02 -20.63
N SER A 201 -20.12 2.13 -21.21
CA SER A 201 -20.98 3.02 -22.00
C SER A 201 -21.28 2.56 -23.44
N LYS A 202 -20.58 1.53 -23.93
CA LYS A 202 -20.80 0.94 -25.26
C LYS A 202 -21.79 -0.24 -25.25
N ARG A 203 -22.33 -0.61 -24.10
CA ARG A 203 -23.40 -1.61 -23.92
C ARG A 203 -24.73 -0.92 -23.71
#